data_AF-A0A409XIY9-F1
#
_entry.id   AF-A0A409XIY9-F1
#
_cell.length_a   1.000
_cell.length_b   1.000
_cell.length_c   1.000
_cell.angle_alpha   90.00
_cell.angle_beta   90.00
_cell.angle_gamma   90.00
#
_symmetry.space_group_name_H-M   'P 1'
#
loop_
_entity.id
_entity.type
_entity.pdbx_description
1 polymer ?
#
loop_
_entity_poly.entity_id
_entity_poly.type
_entity_poly.pdbx_seq_one_letter_code
_entity_poly.pdbx_strand_id
1 'polypeptide(L)'
;MSTPIDSAIEMQLLHSLRFVSYFDVIAAALYIWDYFITLDMEVDLVWRSKWNFMKCLFLVQRYLPFADTVWLVLFQKVGQNLSISDCQQVYHALGWMMLLGTALCEILLGLRAWAVWNRELRPTIILCTVFLILWGPDFAYMAKFQASLQFGSHPYPGFLGCFLLSAQDILFACFVTIMIWDTGSYSQSSPSPLSHRDCVRREPHSVILLFMVIPGFRACQCHNLLQLYVLAYSWIIYVAYRSIWREFSFILCCLSRR
;
A
#
# COMPACT_ATOMS: atom_id res chain seq x y z
N MET A 1 35.83 -2.13 -22.34
CA MET A 1 35.36 -3.15 -23.29
C MET A 1 34.36 -4.00 -22.53
N SER A 2 33.08 -3.60 -22.56
CA SER A 2 31.98 -4.34 -21.93
C SER A 2 31.80 -5.66 -22.68
N THR A 3 31.58 -6.75 -21.96
CA THR A 3 31.40 -8.05 -22.60
C THR A 3 30.01 -8.10 -23.25
N PRO A 4 29.81 -8.87 -24.34
CA PRO A 4 28.51 -8.97 -25.01
C PRO A 4 27.38 -9.46 -24.09
N ILE A 5 27.71 -10.17 -23.00
CA ILE A 5 26.78 -10.65 -21.98
C ILE A 5 26.23 -9.48 -21.13
N ASP A 6 27.06 -8.48 -20.80
CA ASP A 6 26.66 -7.32 -20.00
C ASP A 6 25.57 -6.50 -20.71
N SER A 7 25.70 -6.34 -22.03
CA SER A 7 24.75 -5.56 -22.84
C SER A 7 23.37 -6.22 -22.96
N ALA A 8 23.31 -7.56 -22.97
CA ALA A 8 22.03 -8.29 -23.01
C ALA A 8 21.28 -8.16 -21.68
N ILE A 9 22.00 -8.19 -20.55
CA ILE A 9 21.45 -8.03 -19.20
C ILE A 9 20.94 -6.60 -18.98
N GLU A 10 21.72 -5.59 -19.39
CA GLU A 10 21.28 -4.18 -19.33
C GLU A 10 19.99 -3.95 -20.13
N MET A 11 19.89 -4.51 -21.33
CA MET A 11 18.67 -4.37 -22.14
C MET A 11 17.44 -5.03 -21.51
N GLN A 12 17.61 -6.20 -20.88
CA GLN A 12 16.53 -6.85 -20.14
C GLN A 12 16.09 -6.04 -18.92
N LEU A 13 17.04 -5.48 -18.18
CA LEU A 13 16.77 -4.61 -17.04
C LEU A 13 16.01 -3.35 -17.45
N LEU A 14 16.42 -2.69 -18.53
CA LEU A 14 15.77 -1.47 -19.02
C LEU A 14 14.35 -1.72 -19.51
N HIS A 15 14.12 -2.81 -20.25
CA HIS A 15 12.76 -3.21 -20.63
C HIS A 15 11.90 -3.43 -19.39
N SER A 16 12.50 -4.01 -18.35
CA SER A 16 11.80 -4.32 -17.12
C SER A 16 11.37 -3.09 -16.33
N LEU A 17 12.26 -2.11 -16.22
CA LEU A 17 12.00 -0.83 -15.56
C LEU A 17 10.94 -0.01 -16.30
N ARG A 18 10.99 0.00 -17.63
CA ARG A 18 10.01 0.70 -18.47
C ARG A 18 8.62 0.08 -18.36
N PHE A 19 8.54 -1.24 -18.32
CA PHE A 19 7.27 -1.95 -18.11
C PHE A 19 6.63 -1.52 -16.78
N VAL A 20 7.37 -1.60 -15.67
CA VAL A 20 6.89 -1.16 -14.34
C VAL A 20 6.38 0.28 -14.38
N SER A 21 7.15 1.17 -14.99
CA SER A 21 6.78 2.60 -15.09
C SER A 21 5.45 2.80 -15.83
N TYR A 22 5.18 2.04 -16.89
CA TYR A 22 3.88 2.12 -17.58
C TYR A 22 2.71 1.67 -16.71
N PHE A 23 2.88 0.61 -15.91
CA PHE A 23 1.83 0.17 -14.99
C PHE A 23 1.57 1.17 -13.88
N ASP A 24 2.61 1.81 -13.35
CA ASP A 24 2.46 2.86 -12.35
C ASP A 24 1.69 4.06 -12.91
N VAL A 25 1.99 4.46 -14.16
CA VAL A 25 1.25 5.52 -14.86
C VAL A 25 -0.21 5.13 -15.10
N ILE A 26 -0.47 3.89 -15.53
CA ILE A 26 -1.83 3.38 -15.73
C ILE A 26 -2.58 3.34 -14.40
N ALA A 27 -1.96 2.88 -13.31
CA ALA A 27 -2.55 2.83 -11.98
C ALA A 27 -2.91 4.24 -11.47
N ALA A 28 -2.01 5.22 -11.65
CA ALA A 28 -2.29 6.62 -11.32
C ALA A 28 -3.48 7.17 -12.13
N ALA A 29 -3.52 6.89 -13.43
CA ALA A 29 -4.63 7.33 -14.29
C ALA A 29 -5.97 6.69 -13.90
N LEU A 30 -5.98 5.38 -13.62
CA LEU A 30 -7.16 4.66 -13.14
C LEU A 30 -7.64 5.18 -11.79
N TYR A 31 -6.71 5.48 -10.87
CA TYR A 31 -7.05 6.08 -9.58
C TYR A 31 -7.70 7.46 -9.73
N ILE A 32 -7.14 8.33 -10.58
CA ILE A 32 -7.72 9.65 -10.88
C ILE A 32 -9.11 9.50 -11.49
N TRP A 33 -9.29 8.56 -12.42
CA TRP A 33 -10.58 8.25 -13.02
C TRP A 33 -11.61 7.80 -11.97
N ASP A 34 -11.25 6.83 -11.12
CA ASP A 34 -12.11 6.31 -10.06
C ASP A 34 -12.46 7.41 -9.02
N TYR A 35 -11.54 8.35 -8.77
CA TYR A 35 -11.82 9.51 -7.93
C TYR A 35 -12.93 10.39 -8.52
N PHE A 36 -12.82 10.79 -9.79
CA PHE A 36 -13.79 11.68 -10.42
C PHE A 36 -15.20 11.09 -10.46
N ILE A 37 -15.34 9.80 -10.80
CA ILE A 37 -16.66 9.14 -10.86
C ILE A 37 -17.29 8.93 -9.47
N THR A 38 -16.49 8.96 -8.40
CA THR A 38 -16.98 8.81 -7.01
C THR A 38 -17.08 10.14 -6.27
N LEU A 39 -16.68 11.25 -6.89
CA LEU A 39 -16.61 12.57 -6.27
C LEU A 39 -18.00 13.08 -5.87
N ASP A 40 -19.01 12.94 -6.75
CA ASP A 40 -20.37 13.41 -6.47
C ASP A 40 -20.94 12.75 -5.20
N MET A 41 -20.78 11.42 -5.10
CA MET A 41 -21.19 10.66 -3.93
C MET A 41 -20.38 11.05 -2.68
N GLU A 42 -19.09 11.32 -2.82
CA GLU A 42 -18.24 11.77 -1.71
C GLU A 42 -18.73 13.12 -1.15
N VAL A 43 -19.05 14.08 -2.03
CA VAL A 43 -19.55 15.40 -1.63
C VAL A 43 -20.88 15.28 -0.87
N ASP A 44 -21.80 14.44 -1.35
CA ASP A 44 -23.10 14.28 -0.70
C ASP A 44 -23.02 13.54 0.64
N LEU A 45 -22.21 12.47 0.73
CA LEU A 45 -22.16 11.60 1.92
C LEU A 45 -21.14 12.05 2.96
N VAL A 46 -19.97 12.51 2.53
CA VAL A 46 -18.82 12.77 3.42
C VAL A 46 -18.72 14.24 3.75
N TRP A 47 -18.80 15.13 2.76
CA TRP A 47 -18.59 16.56 3.00
C TRP A 47 -19.70 17.17 3.84
N ARG A 48 -20.96 16.79 3.59
CA ARG A 48 -22.12 17.23 4.38
C ARG A 48 -22.20 16.62 5.79
N SER A 49 -21.48 15.53 6.05
CA SER A 49 -21.47 14.87 7.36
C SER A 49 -20.63 15.64 8.40
N LYS A 50 -20.98 15.49 9.69
CA LYS A 50 -20.25 16.10 10.81
C LYS A 50 -18.81 15.60 10.86
N TRP A 51 -17.90 16.46 11.31
CA TRP A 51 -16.51 16.07 11.55
C TRP A 51 -16.43 15.01 12.65
N ASN A 52 -15.82 13.88 12.32
CA ASN A 52 -15.57 12.76 13.23
C ASN A 52 -14.22 12.12 12.86
N PHE A 53 -13.61 11.39 13.79
CA PHE A 53 -12.36 10.67 13.60
C PHE A 53 -12.37 9.79 12.33
N MET A 54 -13.47 9.08 12.08
CA MET A 54 -13.66 8.25 10.89
C MET A 54 -13.61 9.06 9.58
N LYS A 55 -14.20 10.26 9.58
CA LYS A 55 -14.18 11.15 8.42
C LYS A 55 -12.76 11.64 8.14
N CYS A 56 -12.00 12.01 9.18
CA CYS A 56 -10.59 12.40 9.03
C CYS A 56 -9.77 11.24 8.45
N LEU A 57 -9.90 10.04 9.01
CA LEU A 57 -9.17 8.86 8.57
C LEU A 57 -9.49 8.50 7.11
N PHE A 58 -10.78 8.56 6.74
CA PHE A 58 -11.22 8.38 5.36
C PHE A 58 -10.61 9.41 4.42
N LEU A 59 -10.68 10.71 4.76
CA LEU A 59 -10.12 11.77 3.91
C LEU A 59 -8.61 11.60 3.76
N VAL A 60 -7.87 11.34 4.84
CA VAL A 60 -6.42 11.10 4.75
C VAL A 60 -6.14 9.94 3.81
N GLN A 61 -6.79 8.79 3.98
CA GLN A 61 -6.56 7.63 3.11
C GLN A 61 -7.00 7.87 1.67
N ARG A 62 -8.06 8.67 1.46
CA ARG A 62 -8.57 9.04 0.15
C ARG A 62 -7.59 9.94 -0.59
N TYR A 63 -6.96 10.91 0.09
CA TYR A 63 -6.11 11.92 -0.55
C TYR A 63 -4.62 11.58 -0.55
N LEU A 64 -4.16 10.66 0.30
CA LEU A 64 -2.75 10.22 0.36
C LEU A 64 -2.21 9.71 -1.00
N PRO A 65 -2.95 8.94 -1.83
CA PRO A 65 -2.44 8.45 -3.11
C PRO A 65 -2.23 9.55 -4.15
N PHE A 66 -2.85 10.73 -4.00
CA PHE A 66 -2.53 11.87 -4.85
C PHE A 66 -1.09 12.35 -4.60
N ALA A 67 -0.66 12.38 -3.33
CA ALA A 67 0.71 12.74 -2.98
C ALA A 67 1.69 11.60 -3.30
N ASP A 68 1.35 10.38 -2.93
CA ASP A 68 2.23 9.22 -3.11
C ASP A 68 2.30 8.76 -4.58
N THR A 69 1.18 8.29 -5.13
CA THR A 69 1.15 7.65 -6.45
C THR A 69 1.11 8.65 -7.60
N VAL A 70 0.27 9.69 -7.52
CA VAL A 70 0.14 10.66 -8.63
C VAL A 70 1.31 11.62 -8.68
N TRP A 71 1.79 12.11 -7.53
CA TRP A 71 2.89 13.05 -7.50
C TRP A 71 4.25 12.36 -7.42
N LEU A 72 4.56 11.67 -6.31
CA LEU A 72 5.91 11.16 -6.06
C LEU A 72 6.31 10.02 -7.00
N VAL A 73 5.44 9.03 -7.24
CA VAL A 73 5.77 7.92 -8.15
C VAL A 73 5.93 8.42 -9.58
N LEU A 74 5.03 9.27 -10.10
CA LEU A 74 5.19 9.82 -11.45
C LEU A 74 6.46 10.67 -11.56
N PHE A 75 6.78 11.47 -10.55
CA PHE A 75 8.01 12.24 -10.51
C PHE A 75 9.26 11.33 -10.53
N GLN A 76 9.26 10.27 -9.73
CA GLN A 76 10.34 9.28 -9.69
C GLN A 76 10.52 8.52 -11.02
N LYS A 77 9.44 8.26 -11.77
CA LYS A 77 9.46 7.42 -12.98
C LYS A 77 9.65 8.21 -14.28
N VAL A 78 9.09 9.41 -14.34
CA VAL A 78 9.03 10.24 -15.57
C VAL A 78 9.88 11.51 -15.45
N GLY A 79 10.41 11.80 -14.26
CA GLY A 79 11.29 12.96 -14.05
C GLY A 79 12.52 12.94 -14.95
N GLN A 80 12.84 14.11 -15.50
CA GLN A 80 14.02 14.33 -16.34
C GLN A 80 15.12 15.02 -15.52
N ASN A 81 16.37 14.62 -15.76
CA ASN A 81 17.55 15.24 -15.15
C ASN A 81 17.52 15.27 -13.61
N LEU A 82 17.00 14.21 -12.98
CA LEU A 82 16.94 14.11 -11.52
C LEU A 82 18.35 13.95 -10.95
N SER A 83 18.70 14.73 -9.94
CA SER A 83 19.95 14.50 -9.22
C SER A 83 19.84 13.25 -8.34
N ILE A 84 21.00 12.68 -7.97
CA ILE A 84 21.06 11.56 -7.01
C ILE A 84 20.37 11.94 -5.69
N SER A 85 20.52 13.19 -5.25
CA SER A 85 19.84 13.70 -4.05
C SER A 85 18.33 13.78 -4.20
N ASP A 86 17.82 14.18 -5.36
CA ASP A 86 16.37 14.23 -5.60
C ASP A 86 15.78 12.82 -5.57
N CYS A 87 16.45 11.86 -6.21
CA CYS A 87 16.06 10.46 -6.16
C CYS A 87 16.03 9.91 -4.74
N GLN A 88 17.05 10.20 -3.94
CA GLN A 88 17.09 9.77 -2.55
C GLN A 88 15.93 10.36 -1.75
N GLN A 89 15.67 11.67 -1.85
CA GLN A 89 14.58 12.33 -1.14
C GLN A 89 13.21 11.77 -1.54
N VAL A 90 12.98 11.55 -2.83
CA VAL A 90 11.72 11.01 -3.35
C VAL A 90 11.50 9.58 -2.85
N TYR A 91 12.53 8.74 -2.85
CA TYR A 91 12.43 7.38 -2.32
C TYR A 91 12.19 7.34 -0.81
N HIS A 92 12.83 8.23 -0.04
CA HIS A 92 12.52 8.39 1.38
C HIS A 92 11.07 8.79 1.60
N ALA A 93 10.57 9.77 0.84
CA ALA A 93 9.19 10.23 0.93
C ALA A 93 8.21 9.10 0.59
N LEU A 94 8.43 8.39 -0.52
CA LEU A 94 7.63 7.24 -0.94
C LEU A 94 7.60 6.15 0.13
N GLY A 95 8.76 5.71 0.62
CA GLY A 95 8.79 4.63 1.62
C GLY A 95 8.08 5.00 2.92
N TRP A 96 8.16 6.26 3.37
CA TRP A 96 7.43 6.71 4.57
C TRP A 96 5.94 6.89 4.32
N MET A 97 5.53 7.47 3.18
CA MET A 97 4.13 7.60 2.82
C MET A 97 3.46 6.23 2.67
N MET A 98 4.17 5.28 2.06
CA MET A 98 3.76 3.90 1.90
C MET A 98 3.54 3.21 3.26
N LEU A 99 4.51 3.34 4.19
CA LEU A 99 4.38 2.74 5.52
C LEU A 99 3.22 3.36 6.30
N LEU A 100 3.09 4.69 6.30
CA LEU A 100 2.02 5.39 6.99
C LEU A 100 0.64 5.07 6.39
N GLY A 101 0.51 5.08 5.06
CA GLY A 101 -0.72 4.72 4.37
C GLY A 101 -1.16 3.29 4.65
N THR A 102 -0.21 2.36 4.74
CA THR A 102 -0.50 0.96 5.12
C THR A 102 -0.93 0.87 6.59
N ALA A 103 -0.27 1.57 7.52
CA ALA A 103 -0.66 1.60 8.92
C ALA A 103 -2.09 2.11 9.12
N LEU A 104 -2.46 3.15 8.36
CA LEU A 104 -3.82 3.73 8.39
C LEU A 104 -4.87 2.76 7.81
N CYS A 105 -4.54 2.01 6.74
CA CYS A 105 -5.38 0.92 6.26
C CYS A 105 -5.67 -0.12 7.35
N GLU A 106 -4.63 -0.53 8.08
CA GLU A 106 -4.77 -1.52 9.14
C GLU A 106 -5.57 -1.01 10.33
N ILE A 107 -5.44 0.28 10.67
CA ILE A 107 -6.28 0.92 11.68
C ILE A 107 -7.75 0.90 11.22
N LEU A 108 -8.04 1.23 9.96
CA LEU A 108 -9.40 1.15 9.41
C LEU A 108 -9.98 -0.27 9.51
N LEU A 109 -9.17 -1.28 9.19
CA LEU A 109 -9.56 -2.69 9.32
C LEU A 109 -9.86 -3.05 10.78
N GLY A 110 -8.99 -2.66 11.70
CA GLY A 110 -9.17 -2.85 13.13
C GLY A 110 -10.44 -2.17 13.66
N LEU A 111 -10.76 -0.97 13.18
CA LEU A 111 -11.98 -0.24 13.56
C LEU A 111 -13.25 -0.92 13.08
N ARG A 112 -13.25 -1.54 11.90
CA ARG A 112 -14.37 -2.36 11.42
C ARG A 112 -14.59 -3.53 12.36
N ALA A 113 -13.52 -4.24 12.70
CA ALA A 113 -13.59 -5.38 13.59
C ALA A 113 -14.16 -4.93 14.95
N TRP A 114 -13.63 -3.84 15.52
CA TRP A 114 -14.13 -3.22 16.74
C TRP A 114 -15.62 -2.87 16.71
N ALA A 115 -16.13 -2.36 15.59
CA ALA A 115 -17.54 -2.04 15.44
C ALA A 115 -18.45 -3.29 15.51
N VAL A 116 -17.96 -4.44 15.03
CA VAL A 116 -18.68 -5.73 15.09
C VAL A 116 -18.75 -6.27 16.53
N TRP A 117 -17.72 -6.06 17.36
CA TRP A 117 -17.71 -6.50 18.78
C TRP A 117 -18.45 -5.60 19.75
N ASN A 118 -19.41 -4.82 19.27
CA ASN A 118 -20.21 -3.95 20.13
C ASN A 118 -19.36 -3.01 21.03
N ARG A 119 -18.13 -2.68 20.60
CA ARG A 119 -17.22 -1.74 21.27
C ARG A 119 -16.77 -2.15 22.68
N GLU A 120 -16.63 -3.44 22.95
CA GLU A 120 -16.12 -3.89 24.25
C GLU A 120 -14.66 -3.48 24.50
N LEU A 121 -14.35 -3.07 25.74
CA LEU A 121 -13.04 -2.49 26.08
C LEU A 121 -11.89 -3.51 25.98
N ARG A 122 -12.15 -4.78 26.34
CA ARG A 122 -11.13 -5.85 26.33
C ARG A 122 -10.57 -6.15 24.93
N PRO A 123 -11.37 -6.48 23.90
CA PRO A 123 -10.85 -6.70 22.56
C PRO A 123 -10.20 -5.43 21.98
N THR A 124 -10.69 -4.24 22.34
CA THR A 124 -10.07 -2.98 21.94
C THR A 124 -8.63 -2.85 22.43
N ILE A 125 -8.38 -3.09 23.72
CA ILE A 125 -7.05 -2.98 24.32
C ILE A 125 -6.09 -4.01 23.69
N ILE A 126 -6.55 -5.25 23.50
CA ILE A 126 -5.74 -6.31 22.88
C ILE A 126 -5.34 -5.90 21.46
N LEU A 127 -6.31 -5.45 20.66
CA LEU A 127 -6.08 -5.03 19.28
C LEU A 127 -5.08 -3.87 19.18
N CYS A 128 -5.25 -2.82 19.99
CA CYS A 128 -4.33 -1.69 20.01
C CYS A 128 -2.92 -2.08 20.49
N THR A 129 -2.82 -2.97 21.47
CA THR A 129 -1.52 -3.41 22.00
C THR A 129 -0.76 -4.23 20.96
N VAL A 130 -1.44 -5.19 20.30
CA VAL A 130 -0.83 -5.99 19.23
C VAL A 130 -0.44 -5.13 18.04
N PHE A 131 -1.25 -4.11 17.70
CA PHE A 131 -0.94 -3.18 16.62
C PHE A 131 0.39 -2.47 16.88
N LEU A 132 0.55 -1.88 18.07
CA LEU A 132 1.78 -1.17 18.43
C LEU A 132 3.01 -2.09 18.46
N ILE A 133 2.85 -3.33 18.93
CA ILE A 133 3.94 -4.30 19.00
C ILE A 133 4.40 -4.73 17.61
N LEU A 134 3.49 -4.91 16.65
CA LEU A 134 3.83 -5.37 15.31
C LEU A 134 4.29 -4.21 14.41
N TRP A 135 3.64 -3.05 14.49
CA TRP A 135 3.97 -1.89 13.67
C TRP A 135 5.21 -1.13 14.13
N GLY A 136 5.52 -1.12 15.43
CA GLY A 136 6.72 -0.45 15.96
C GLY A 136 8.02 -0.91 15.29
N PRO A 137 8.29 -2.21 15.19
CA PRO A 137 9.43 -2.76 14.44
C PRO A 137 9.44 -2.39 12.95
N ASP A 138 8.27 -2.25 12.30
CA ASP A 138 8.20 -1.93 10.86
C ASP A 138 8.77 -0.54 10.55
N PHE A 139 8.60 0.43 11.45
CA PHE A 139 9.27 1.74 11.32
C PHE A 139 10.79 1.60 11.35
N ALA A 140 11.32 0.73 12.22
CA ALA A 140 12.76 0.50 12.31
C ALA A 140 13.31 -0.25 11.08
N TYR A 141 12.57 -1.25 10.58
CA TYR A 141 12.93 -1.96 9.35
C TYR A 141 12.89 -1.03 8.13
N MET A 142 11.86 -0.18 8.01
CA MET A 142 11.77 0.81 6.94
C MET A 142 12.92 1.81 6.99
N ALA A 143 13.26 2.32 8.18
CA ALA A 143 14.40 3.22 8.34
C ALA A 143 15.72 2.58 7.90
N LYS A 144 15.96 1.31 8.27
CA LYS A 144 17.14 0.54 7.83
C LYS A 144 17.14 0.31 6.32
N PHE A 145 15.99 -0.06 5.75
CA PHE A 145 15.84 -0.25 4.32
C PHE A 145 16.19 1.02 3.55
N GLN A 146 15.61 2.15 3.93
CA GLN A 146 15.85 3.42 3.26
C GLN A 146 17.31 3.87 3.37
N ALA A 147 17.95 3.64 4.52
CA ALA A 147 19.37 3.93 4.70
C ALA A 147 20.29 3.02 3.86
N SER A 148 19.80 1.86 3.42
CA SER A 148 20.56 0.92 2.58
C SER A 148 20.48 1.22 1.07
N LEU A 149 19.60 2.14 0.66
CA LEU A 149 19.39 2.44 -0.76
C LEU A 149 20.61 3.15 -1.35
N GLN A 150 21.12 2.61 -2.45
CA GLN A 150 22.22 3.20 -3.22
C GLN A 150 21.76 3.56 -4.63
N PHE A 151 21.98 4.81 -5.02
CA PHE A 151 21.58 5.34 -6.34
C PHE A 151 22.81 5.56 -7.22
N GLY A 152 22.68 5.21 -8.49
CA GLY A 152 23.71 5.38 -9.50
C GLY A 152 23.44 6.57 -10.41
N SER A 153 24.46 6.98 -11.16
CA SER A 153 24.29 7.92 -12.26
C SER A 153 23.48 7.31 -13.41
N HIS A 154 22.79 8.15 -14.18
CA HIS A 154 22.02 7.72 -15.35
C HIS A 154 22.88 6.91 -16.34
N PRO A 155 22.43 5.70 -16.75
CA PRO A 155 23.21 4.82 -17.61
C PRO A 155 23.37 5.33 -19.05
N TYR A 156 22.46 6.20 -19.53
CA TYR A 156 22.51 6.80 -20.86
C TYR A 156 21.86 8.19 -20.90
N PRO A 157 22.24 9.06 -21.85
CA PRO A 157 21.61 10.37 -22.02
C PRO A 157 20.14 10.22 -22.40
N GLY A 158 19.25 10.85 -21.63
CA GLY A 158 17.79 10.75 -21.81
C GLY A 158 17.11 9.62 -21.02
N PHE A 159 17.80 9.01 -20.04
CA PHE A 159 17.13 8.14 -19.06
C PHE A 159 16.11 8.94 -18.26
N LEU A 160 14.93 8.35 -18.03
CA LEU A 160 13.85 8.93 -17.24
C LEU A 160 13.79 8.24 -15.88
N GLY A 161 13.69 9.05 -14.82
CA GLY A 161 13.56 8.58 -13.46
C GLY A 161 14.88 8.21 -12.78
N CYS A 162 14.77 7.46 -11.69
CA CYS A 162 15.88 7.14 -10.79
C CYS A 162 16.45 5.72 -10.99
N PHE A 163 17.78 5.60 -10.98
CA PHE A 163 18.49 4.31 -11.10
C PHE A 163 18.98 3.81 -9.74
N LEU A 164 18.41 2.69 -9.28
CA LEU A 164 18.75 2.04 -8.01
C LEU A 164 19.81 0.95 -8.24
N LEU A 165 20.96 1.07 -7.58
CA LEU A 165 22.09 0.13 -7.70
C LEU A 165 21.94 -1.07 -6.78
N SER A 166 21.53 -0.82 -5.55
CA SER A 166 21.46 -1.84 -4.51
C SER A 166 20.47 -1.45 -3.43
N ALA A 167 19.81 -2.45 -2.87
CA ALA A 167 18.93 -2.35 -1.73
C ALA A 167 19.00 -3.67 -0.94
N GLN A 168 18.81 -3.61 0.38
CA GLN A 168 18.72 -4.80 1.21
C GLN A 168 17.32 -5.41 1.19
N ASP A 169 17.22 -6.74 1.27
CA ASP A 169 15.96 -7.48 1.28
C ASP A 169 15.22 -7.43 2.65
N ILE A 170 15.57 -6.48 3.52
CA ILE A 170 15.00 -6.34 4.87
C ILE A 170 13.50 -6.01 4.86
N LEU A 171 12.98 -5.48 3.74
CA LEU A 171 11.55 -5.24 3.56
C LEU A 171 10.70 -6.50 3.72
N PHE A 172 11.26 -7.69 3.44
CA PHE A 172 10.56 -8.96 3.65
C PHE A 172 10.05 -9.11 5.08
N ALA A 173 10.79 -8.60 6.07
CA ALA A 173 10.36 -8.63 7.47
C ALA A 173 9.06 -7.84 7.70
N CYS A 174 8.89 -6.67 7.06
CA CYS A 174 7.68 -5.87 7.13
C CYS A 174 6.46 -6.60 6.53
N PHE A 175 6.66 -7.43 5.50
CA PHE A 175 5.55 -8.23 4.96
C PHE A 175 5.12 -9.34 5.92
N VAL A 176 6.08 -9.96 6.60
CA VAL A 176 5.79 -11.00 7.58
C VAL A 176 5.00 -10.43 8.77
N THR A 177 5.38 -9.26 9.27
CA THR A 177 4.65 -8.59 10.37
C THR A 177 3.23 -8.20 9.98
N ILE A 178 3.03 -7.64 8.78
CA ILE A 178 1.70 -7.35 8.23
C ILE A 178 0.85 -8.62 8.12
N MET A 179 1.41 -9.72 7.61
CA MET A 179 0.70 -10.99 7.49
C MET A 179 0.27 -11.57 8.84
N ILE A 180 1.11 -11.43 9.87
CA ILE A 180 0.79 -11.84 11.23
C ILE A 180 -0.37 -11.00 11.77
N TRP A 181 -0.32 -9.68 11.55
CA TRP A 181 -1.39 -8.77 11.96
C TRP A 181 -2.72 -9.13 11.29
N ASP A 182 -2.72 -9.32 9.97
CA ASP A 182 -3.92 -9.69 9.21
C ASP A 182 -4.52 -10.97 9.75
N THR A 183 -3.71 -12.02 9.89
CA THR A 183 -4.15 -13.33 10.40
C THR A 183 -4.73 -13.21 11.81
N GLY A 184 -4.06 -12.44 12.69
CA GLY A 184 -4.51 -12.17 14.05
C GLY A 184 -5.85 -11.42 14.08
N SER A 185 -6.01 -10.41 13.23
CA SER A 185 -7.22 -9.60 13.12
C SER A 185 -8.39 -10.42 12.54
N TYR A 186 -8.13 -11.27 11.53
CA TYR A 186 -9.13 -12.18 10.97
C TYR A 186 -9.64 -13.19 11.99
N SER A 187 -8.71 -13.84 12.70
CA SER A 187 -9.05 -14.89 13.67
C SER A 187 -9.98 -14.35 14.75
N GLN A 188 -9.75 -13.11 15.19
CA GLN A 188 -10.66 -12.43 16.09
C GLN A 188 -11.98 -12.15 15.34
N SER A 189 -11.96 -11.54 14.15
CA SER A 189 -13.19 -11.10 13.44
C SER A 189 -14.19 -12.20 13.08
N SER A 190 -13.84 -13.48 13.25
CA SER A 190 -14.76 -14.60 13.09
C SER A 190 -15.90 -14.50 14.11
N PRO A 191 -17.17 -14.43 13.67
CA PRO A 191 -18.29 -14.36 14.59
C PRO A 191 -18.34 -15.61 15.46
N SER A 192 -18.63 -15.43 16.75
CA SER A 192 -19.06 -16.52 17.61
C SER A 192 -20.35 -17.14 17.00
N PRO A 193 -20.54 -18.48 17.05
CA PRO A 193 -21.61 -19.19 16.34
C PRO A 193 -23.05 -18.84 16.76
N LEU A 194 -23.24 -17.83 17.62
CA LEU A 194 -24.53 -17.49 18.24
C LEU A 194 -25.16 -16.16 17.77
N SER A 195 -24.54 -15.41 16.86
CA SER A 195 -25.15 -14.17 16.32
C SER A 195 -25.61 -14.34 14.87
N HIS A 196 -26.84 -14.82 14.70
CA HIS A 196 -27.46 -15.12 13.39
C HIS A 196 -28.32 -13.96 12.84
N ARG A 197 -27.97 -12.70 13.15
CA ARG A 197 -28.66 -11.52 12.61
C ARG A 197 -27.66 -10.45 12.25
N ASP A 198 -27.00 -10.63 11.11
CA ASP A 198 -26.87 -9.61 10.09
C ASP A 198 -26.11 -10.21 8.90
N CYS A 199 -26.58 -9.91 7.70
CA CYS A 199 -26.02 -10.40 6.45
C CYS A 199 -24.64 -9.74 6.22
N VAL A 200 -23.60 -10.25 6.91
CA VAL A 200 -22.20 -9.87 6.68
C VAL A 200 -21.81 -10.45 5.33
N ARG A 201 -21.85 -9.63 4.28
CA ARG A 201 -21.21 -9.96 3.01
C ARG A 201 -19.71 -10.13 3.29
N ARG A 202 -19.26 -11.38 3.32
CA ARG A 202 -17.83 -11.74 3.28
C ARG A 202 -17.23 -11.23 1.96
N GLU A 203 -15.96 -10.81 2.06
CA GLU A 203 -14.97 -10.50 0.99
C GLU A 203 -14.81 -9.01 0.64
N PRO A 204 -13.55 -8.49 0.68
CA PRO A 204 -12.47 -8.81 -0.29
C PRO A 204 -11.10 -9.19 0.32
N HIS A 205 -11.04 -9.31 1.63
CA HIS A 205 -9.90 -9.66 2.48
C HIS A 205 -8.99 -10.81 2.00
N SER A 206 -9.59 -11.87 1.48
CA SER A 206 -8.94 -13.05 0.90
C SER A 206 -8.13 -12.73 -0.37
N VAL A 207 -8.55 -11.71 -1.14
CA VAL A 207 -7.93 -11.35 -2.42
C VAL A 207 -6.64 -10.57 -2.22
N ILE A 208 -6.63 -9.60 -1.28
CA ILE A 208 -5.43 -8.83 -0.91
C ILE A 208 -4.36 -9.77 -0.33
N LEU A 209 -4.77 -10.69 0.55
CA LEU A 209 -3.91 -11.75 1.10
C LEU A 209 -3.34 -12.67 0.01
N LEU A 210 -4.16 -13.15 -0.94
CA LEU A 210 -3.69 -13.97 -2.07
C LEU A 210 -2.65 -13.22 -2.92
N PHE A 211 -2.87 -11.94 -3.20
CA PHE A 211 -1.93 -11.13 -3.99
C PHE A 211 -0.68 -10.70 -3.23
N MET A 212 -0.68 -10.69 -1.89
CA MET A 212 0.51 -10.43 -1.08
C MET A 212 1.32 -11.71 -0.77
N VAL A 213 0.67 -12.87 -0.61
CA VAL A 213 1.33 -14.17 -0.34
C VAL A 213 2.03 -14.75 -1.58
N ILE A 214 1.41 -14.65 -2.77
CA ILE A 214 1.95 -15.24 -4.01
C ILE A 214 3.30 -14.62 -4.42
N PRO A 215 3.53 -13.30 -4.31
CA PRO A 215 4.82 -12.69 -4.60
C PRO A 215 5.87 -12.91 -3.51
N GLY A 216 5.49 -12.88 -2.22
CA GLY A 216 6.40 -13.10 -1.10
C GLY A 216 7.05 -14.49 -1.09
N PHE A 217 6.30 -15.53 -1.46
CA PHE A 217 6.85 -16.89 -1.62
C PHE A 217 7.76 -17.03 -2.84
N ARG A 218 7.48 -16.28 -3.91
CA ARG A 218 8.22 -16.35 -5.18
C ARG A 218 9.47 -15.46 -5.22
N ALA A 219 9.55 -14.44 -4.37
CA ALA A 219 10.77 -13.64 -4.15
C ALA A 219 11.98 -14.52 -3.74
N CYS A 220 11.72 -15.68 -3.13
CA CYS A 220 12.76 -16.63 -2.71
C CYS A 220 13.36 -17.46 -3.87
N GLN A 221 12.82 -17.39 -5.09
CA GLN A 221 13.11 -18.42 -6.11
C GLN A 221 13.57 -17.97 -7.51
N CYS A 222 13.54 -16.69 -7.91
CA CYS A 222 14.08 -16.30 -9.23
C CYS A 222 14.30 -14.79 -9.46
N HIS A 223 15.34 -14.47 -10.24
CA HIS A 223 15.83 -13.13 -10.61
C HIS A 223 14.83 -12.26 -11.42
N ASN A 224 13.77 -12.84 -11.98
CA ASN A 224 12.78 -12.17 -12.86
C ASN A 224 11.43 -11.82 -12.18
N LEU A 225 11.25 -12.08 -10.87
CA LEU A 225 9.96 -11.93 -10.18
C LEU A 225 9.73 -10.59 -9.49
N LEU A 226 10.77 -9.75 -9.38
CA LEU A 226 10.65 -8.38 -8.86
C LEU A 226 9.65 -7.55 -9.68
N GLN A 227 9.54 -7.81 -10.98
CA GLN A 227 8.56 -7.14 -11.84
C GLN A 227 7.13 -7.52 -11.47
N LEU A 228 6.81 -8.81 -11.38
CA LEU A 228 5.47 -9.29 -11.00
C LEU A 228 5.09 -8.83 -9.59
N TYR A 229 6.08 -8.72 -8.71
CA TYR A 229 5.95 -8.18 -7.37
C TYR A 229 5.60 -6.68 -7.35
N VAL A 230 6.32 -5.83 -8.10
CA VAL A 230 6.02 -4.38 -8.18
C VAL A 230 4.70 -4.14 -8.92
N LEU A 231 4.39 -4.92 -9.94
CA LEU A 231 3.11 -4.86 -10.65
C LEU A 231 1.93 -5.25 -9.76
N ALA A 232 2.09 -6.32 -8.97
CA ALA A 232 1.13 -6.70 -7.95
C ALA A 232 1.01 -5.59 -6.90
N TYR A 233 2.11 -4.95 -6.50
CA TYR A 233 2.12 -3.87 -5.53
C TYR A 233 1.33 -2.64 -5.99
N SER A 234 1.54 -2.17 -7.22
CA SER A 234 0.80 -1.03 -7.80
C SER A 234 -0.69 -1.38 -8.03
N TRP A 235 -0.99 -2.64 -8.35
CA TRP A 235 -2.37 -3.15 -8.38
C TRP A 235 -3.01 -3.28 -7.00
N ILE A 236 -2.24 -3.71 -5.99
CA ILE A 236 -2.68 -3.82 -4.59
C ILE A 236 -3.01 -2.44 -4.05
N ILE A 237 -2.18 -1.44 -4.31
CA ILE A 237 -2.44 -0.02 -4.00
C ILE A 237 -3.81 0.37 -4.57
N TYR A 238 -4.00 0.26 -5.88
CA TYR A 238 -5.28 0.62 -6.51
C TYR A 238 -6.49 -0.14 -5.94
N VAL A 239 -6.38 -1.47 -5.79
CA VAL A 239 -7.46 -2.32 -5.28
C VAL A 239 -7.77 -2.03 -3.80
N ALA A 240 -6.74 -1.80 -2.97
CA ALA A 240 -6.89 -1.42 -1.58
C ALA A 240 -7.62 -0.08 -1.45
N TYR A 241 -7.21 0.95 -2.23
CA TYR A 241 -7.87 2.26 -2.21
C TYR A 241 -9.31 2.22 -2.71
N ARG A 242 -9.59 1.41 -3.74
CA ARG A 242 -10.96 1.18 -4.20
C ARG A 242 -11.82 0.44 -3.17
N SER A 243 -11.22 -0.51 -2.46
CA SER A 243 -11.87 -1.25 -1.37
C SER A 243 -12.24 -0.32 -0.21
N ILE A 244 -11.35 0.60 0.18
CA ILE A 244 -11.55 1.57 1.27
C ILE A 244 -12.84 2.39 1.08
N TRP A 245 -13.17 2.80 -0.14
CA TRP A 245 -14.40 3.57 -0.39
C TRP A 245 -15.68 2.74 -0.17
N ARG A 246 -15.66 1.46 -0.54
CA ARG A 246 -16.77 0.52 -0.27
C ARG A 246 -16.91 0.23 1.21
N GLU A 247 -15.79 0.09 1.91
CA GLU A 247 -15.72 -0.19 3.35
C GLU A 247 -16.21 1.00 4.19
N PHE A 248 -15.88 2.24 3.82
CA PHE A 248 -16.35 3.43 4.54
C PHE A 248 -17.88 3.58 4.48
N SER A 249 -18.47 3.31 3.31
CA SER A 249 -19.93 3.30 3.14
C SER A 249 -20.62 2.27 4.05
N PHE A 250 -19.98 1.11 4.26
CA PHE A 250 -20.46 0.08 5.19
C PHE A 250 -20.38 0.55 6.64
N ILE A 251 -19.25 1.12 7.06
CA ILE A 251 -19.05 1.62 8.44
C ILE A 251 -20.06 2.73 8.76
N LEU A 252 -20.28 3.68 7.84
CA LEU A 252 -21.31 4.71 7.98
C LEU A 252 -22.71 4.11 8.16
N CYS A 253 -23.06 3.05 7.41
CA CYS A 253 -24.34 2.37 7.55
C CYS A 253 -24.51 1.72 8.94
N CYS A 254 -23.49 1.04 9.44
CA CYS A 254 -23.50 0.44 10.78
C CYS A 254 -23.55 1.50 11.90
N LEU A 255 -22.86 2.63 11.72
CA LEU A 255 -22.86 3.72 12.70
C LEU A 255 -24.15 4.56 12.68
N SER A 256 -24.82 4.64 11.52
CA SER A 256 -26.09 5.37 11.33
C SER A 256 -27.32 4.59 11.78
N ARG A 257 -27.24 3.27 12.02
CA ARG A 257 -28.35 2.46 12.57
C ARG A 257 -28.54 2.66 14.09
N ARG A 258 -28.23 3.84 14.61
CA ARG A 258 -28.58 4.29 15.97
C ARG A 258 -29.47 5.51 15.88
#